data_AF-A0A0J1BV83-F1
#
_entry.id   AF-A0A0J1BV83-F1
#
_cell.length_a   1.000
_cell.length_b   1.000
_cell.length_c   1.000
_cell.angle_alpha   90.00
_cell.angle_beta   90.00
_cell.angle_gamma   90.00
#
_symmetry.space_group_name_H-M   'P 1'
#
loop_
_entity.id
_entity.type
_entity.pdbx_description
1 polymer ?
#
loop_
_entity_poly.entity_id
_entity_poly.type
_entity_poly.pdbx_seq_one_letter_code
_entity_poly.pdbx_strand_id
1 'polypeptide(L)'
;MHSVPATPVTAPTVAVLGGDADPAPAPGRAGLAAADAGPADETALAPDEEFPEGLEELPLADLQVLHSRVTRQVEHEHLSPEGPHPLTRDRQHDVAAELAARGPRRAG
;
A
#
# COMPACT_ATOMS: atom_id res chain seq x y z
N MET A 1 37.78 -3.00 34.92
CA MET A 1 36.84 -1.97 34.42
C MET A 1 37.37 -1.50 33.08
N HIS A 2 36.88 -2.08 31.98
CA HIS A 2 37.37 -1.78 30.62
C HIS A 2 36.43 -0.75 29.97
N SER A 3 36.96 0.44 29.67
CA SER A 3 36.27 1.47 28.90
C SER A 3 36.44 1.20 27.40
N VAL A 4 35.33 1.22 26.67
CA VAL A 4 35.28 1.11 25.21
C VAL A 4 35.27 2.54 24.62
N PRO A 5 36.09 2.89 23.62
CA PRO A 5 35.94 4.16 22.94
C PRO A 5 34.81 4.08 21.91
N ALA A 6 33.91 5.07 21.93
CA ALA A 6 32.88 5.27 20.93
C ALA A 6 33.51 5.76 19.62
N THR A 7 33.26 5.07 18.51
CA THR A 7 33.57 5.54 17.17
C THR A 7 32.44 6.46 16.67
N PRO A 8 32.74 7.65 16.12
CA PRO A 8 31.73 8.42 15.42
C PRO A 8 31.50 7.81 14.03
N VAL A 9 30.24 7.49 13.73
CA VAL A 9 29.80 7.11 12.39
C VAL A 9 29.68 8.40 11.55
N THR A 10 30.58 8.54 10.59
CA THR A 10 30.57 9.62 9.60
C THR A 10 29.42 9.40 8.61
N ALA A 11 28.48 10.35 8.56
CA ALA A 11 27.47 10.42 7.51
C ALA A 11 28.11 10.92 6.20
N PRO A 12 27.79 10.35 5.02
CA PRO A 12 28.16 10.96 3.76
C PRO A 12 27.22 12.14 3.45
N THR A 13 27.75 13.36 3.55
CA THR A 13 27.20 14.57 2.93
C THR A 13 27.31 14.45 1.42
N VAL A 14 26.17 14.41 0.72
CA VAL A 14 26.12 14.69 -0.72
C VAL A 14 25.71 16.15 -0.89
N ALA A 15 26.69 16.98 -1.26
CA ALA A 15 26.45 18.32 -1.75
C ALA A 15 26.22 18.24 -3.27
N VAL A 16 25.04 18.68 -3.73
CA VAL A 16 24.83 19.11 -5.13
C VAL A 16 24.62 20.62 -5.09
N LEU A 17 25.61 21.33 -5.61
CA LEU A 17 25.60 22.76 -5.85
C LEU A 17 25.12 23.03 -7.28
N GLY A 18 24.21 24.00 -7.42
CA GLY A 18 24.28 25.00 -8.49
C GLY A 18 23.09 25.02 -9.45
N GLY A 19 22.47 26.19 -9.57
CA GLY A 19 21.68 26.56 -10.74
C GLY A 19 20.56 27.54 -10.46
N ASP A 20 20.93 28.82 -10.39
CA ASP A 20 20.13 30.04 -10.36
C ASP A 20 18.69 30.02 -10.89
N ALA A 21 17.87 30.83 -10.22
CA ALA A 21 16.47 31.09 -10.47
C ALA A 21 16.23 32.09 -11.62
N ASP A 22 15.16 31.88 -12.37
CA ASP A 22 14.34 32.97 -12.94
C ASP A 22 12.85 32.56 -12.86
N PRO A 23 11.97 33.33 -12.18
CA PRO A 23 10.58 32.94 -11.92
C PRO A 23 9.65 33.24 -13.12
N ALA A 24 9.23 32.19 -13.82
CA ALA A 24 8.09 32.29 -14.74
C ALA A 24 6.76 32.34 -13.96
N PRO A 25 5.80 33.20 -14.36
CA PRO A 25 4.56 33.42 -13.64
C PRO A 25 3.63 32.21 -13.74
N ALA A 26 3.08 31.81 -12.60
CA ALA A 26 2.04 30.81 -12.50
C ALA A 26 0.86 31.12 -13.43
N PRO A 27 0.37 30.14 -14.21
CA PRO A 27 -1.02 30.12 -14.60
C PRO A 27 -1.77 29.17 -13.66
N GLY A 28 -2.74 29.75 -12.96
CA GLY A 28 -3.99 29.08 -12.63
C GLY A 28 -3.90 27.89 -11.70
N ARG A 29 -4.33 28.10 -10.45
CA ARG A 29 -5.12 27.10 -9.72
C ARG A 29 -6.36 26.76 -10.56
N ALA A 30 -6.19 25.86 -11.52
CA ALA A 30 -7.23 25.36 -12.39
C ALA A 30 -7.21 23.85 -12.29
N GLY A 31 -8.14 23.33 -11.49
CA GLY A 31 -8.53 21.93 -11.47
C GLY A 31 -7.54 21.01 -10.77
N LEU A 32 -7.91 20.57 -9.57
CA LEU A 32 -7.86 19.13 -9.29
C LEU A 32 -8.79 18.46 -10.32
N ALA A 33 -8.35 18.39 -11.57
CA ALA A 33 -8.95 17.51 -12.53
C ALA A 33 -8.62 16.11 -12.03
N ALA A 34 -9.65 15.43 -11.52
CA ALA A 34 -9.69 14.00 -11.39
C ALA A 34 -9.35 13.38 -12.76
N ALA A 35 -8.06 13.22 -12.99
CA ALA A 35 -7.43 12.53 -14.10
C ALA A 35 -6.14 12.02 -13.46
N ASP A 36 -6.14 10.82 -12.91
CA ASP A 36 -6.23 9.64 -13.73
C ASP A 36 -6.84 8.54 -12.86
N ALA A 37 -7.91 7.89 -13.33
CA ALA A 37 -8.05 6.48 -13.06
C ALA A 37 -6.84 5.82 -13.76
N GLY A 38 -5.67 5.92 -13.12
CA GLY A 38 -4.49 5.14 -13.50
C GLY A 38 -4.93 3.69 -13.63
N PRO A 39 -4.31 2.92 -14.54
CA PRO A 39 -4.84 1.64 -15.02
C PRO A 39 -5.37 0.90 -13.82
N ALA A 40 -6.71 0.76 -13.74
CA ALA A 40 -7.38 0.16 -12.59
C ALA A 40 -6.50 -1.02 -12.21
N ASP A 41 -5.82 -0.92 -11.07
CA ASP A 41 -4.73 -1.85 -10.78
C ASP A 41 -5.45 -3.18 -10.68
N GLU A 42 -5.44 -3.98 -11.75
CA GLU A 42 -6.24 -5.21 -11.84
C GLU A 42 -5.82 -6.17 -10.71
N THR A 43 -4.65 -5.89 -10.13
CA THR A 43 -4.07 -6.53 -8.97
C THR A 43 -4.58 -6.02 -7.62
N ALA A 44 -5.33 -4.93 -7.56
CA ALA A 44 -6.06 -4.43 -6.40
C ALA A 44 -7.55 -4.80 -6.52
N LEU A 45 -8.29 -4.72 -5.41
CA LEU A 45 -9.74 -4.95 -5.38
C LEU A 45 -10.41 -3.71 -4.81
N ALA A 46 -11.03 -2.89 -5.66
CA ALA A 46 -11.69 -1.67 -5.22
C ALA A 46 -12.82 -1.97 -4.20
N PRO A 47 -13.19 -1.02 -3.33
CA PRO A 47 -14.32 -1.19 -2.41
C PRO A 47 -15.64 -1.46 -3.15
N ASP A 48 -15.80 -0.91 -4.36
CA ASP A 48 -17.00 -1.10 -5.18
C ASP A 48 -16.98 -2.38 -6.04
N GLU A 49 -15.85 -3.10 -6.08
CA GLU A 49 -15.77 -4.38 -6.79
C GLU A 49 -16.53 -5.50 -6.06
N GLU A 50 -16.98 -6.46 -6.85
CA GLU A 50 -17.67 -7.67 -6.38
C GLU A 50 -16.76 -8.43 -5.41
N PHE A 51 -17.28 -8.67 -4.21
CA PHE A 51 -16.60 -9.41 -3.16
C PHE A 51 -17.37 -10.70 -2.88
N PRO A 52 -16.71 -11.86 -2.88
CA PRO A 52 -17.37 -13.15 -2.68
C PRO A 52 -18.02 -13.22 -1.30
N GLU A 53 -19.30 -13.60 -1.26
CA GLU A 53 -20.07 -13.74 -0.01
C GLU A 53 -19.60 -14.95 0.83
N GLY A 54 -19.01 -15.96 0.18
CA GLY A 54 -18.56 -17.20 0.81
C GLY A 54 -17.07 -17.44 0.68
N LEU A 55 -16.26 -16.91 1.61
CA LEU A 55 -14.81 -17.16 1.63
C LEU A 55 -14.47 -18.62 1.90
N GLU A 56 -15.30 -19.30 2.69
CA GLU A 56 -15.17 -20.72 3.08
C GLU A 56 -15.20 -21.68 1.88
N GLU A 57 -15.95 -21.33 0.84
CA GLU A 57 -16.12 -22.15 -0.37
C GLU A 57 -15.01 -21.93 -1.40
N LEU A 58 -14.27 -20.83 -1.29
CA LEU A 58 -13.20 -20.51 -2.22
C LEU A 58 -12.03 -21.48 -2.07
N PRO A 59 -11.39 -21.88 -3.18
CA PRO A 59 -10.09 -22.53 -3.14
C PRO A 59 -9.06 -21.70 -2.37
N LEU A 60 -8.14 -22.36 -1.66
CA LEU A 60 -7.08 -21.65 -0.92
C LEU A 60 -6.25 -20.72 -1.83
N ALA A 61 -6.00 -21.14 -3.08
CA ALA A 61 -5.28 -20.32 -4.04
C ALA A 61 -6.02 -19.02 -4.35
N ASP A 62 -7.34 -19.09 -4.56
CA ASP A 62 -8.18 -17.93 -4.87
C ASP A 62 -8.30 -17.01 -3.64
N LEU A 63 -8.40 -17.58 -2.45
CA LEU A 63 -8.38 -16.82 -1.20
C LEU A 63 -7.05 -16.07 -0.99
N GLN A 64 -5.92 -16.69 -1.36
CA GLN A 64 -4.59 -16.04 -1.31
C GLN A 64 -4.47 -14.90 -2.33
N VAL A 65 -5.00 -15.10 -3.54
CA VAL A 65 -5.07 -14.04 -4.55
C VAL A 65 -5.94 -12.90 -4.05
N LEU A 66 -7.14 -13.20 -3.52
CA LEU A 66 -8.04 -12.21 -2.95
C LEU A 66 -7.38 -11.42 -1.83
N HIS A 67 -6.68 -12.10 -0.92
CA HIS A 67 -5.91 -11.44 0.15
C HIS A 67 -4.86 -10.47 -0.40
N SER A 68 -4.11 -10.90 -1.42
CA SER A 68 -3.13 -10.03 -2.08
C SER A 68 -3.79 -8.81 -2.72
N ARG A 69 -4.95 -8.98 -3.36
CA ARG A 69 -5.65 -7.88 -4.03
C ARG A 69 -6.19 -6.86 -3.05
N VAL A 70 -6.84 -7.33 -1.99
CA VAL A 70 -7.36 -6.45 -0.93
C VAL A 70 -6.22 -5.76 -0.17
N THR A 71 -5.11 -6.47 0.10
CA THR A 71 -3.93 -5.86 0.76
C THR A 71 -3.34 -4.74 -0.09
N ARG A 72 -3.19 -4.95 -1.41
CA ARG A 72 -2.73 -3.89 -2.32
C ARG A 72 -3.68 -2.69 -2.33
N GLN A 73 -4.99 -2.94 -2.32
CA GLN A 73 -5.96 -1.85 -2.23
C GLN A 73 -5.78 -1.05 -0.94
N VAL A 74 -5.65 -1.74 0.20
CA VAL A 74 -5.41 -1.07 1.49
C VAL A 74 -4.09 -0.28 1.47
N GLU A 75 -3.03 -0.80 0.87
CA GLU A 75 -1.75 -0.09 0.71
C GLU A 75 -1.90 1.18 -0.13
N HIS A 76 -2.60 1.10 -1.27
CA HIS A 76 -2.90 2.27 -2.10
C HIS A 76 -3.70 3.33 -1.33
N GLU A 77 -4.73 2.92 -0.60
CA GLU A 77 -5.55 3.85 0.16
C GLU A 77 -4.79 4.45 1.38
N HIS A 78 -3.78 3.76 1.93
CA HIS A 78 -2.90 4.33 2.96
C HIS A 78 -2.01 5.46 2.43
N LEU A 79 -1.75 5.51 1.12
CA LEU A 79 -1.03 6.61 0.48
C LEU A 79 -1.95 7.82 0.23
N SER A 80 -3.27 7.63 0.33
CA SER A 80 -4.28 8.67 0.17
C SER A 80 -4.48 9.45 1.48
N PRO A 81 -4.75 10.77 1.43
CA PRO A 81 -4.94 11.58 2.64
C PRO A 81 -6.21 11.22 3.43
N GLU A 82 -7.19 10.56 2.80
CA GLU A 82 -8.38 10.03 3.46
C GLU A 82 -8.08 8.76 4.28
N GLY A 83 -6.99 8.08 3.96
CA GLY A 83 -6.63 6.78 4.49
C GLY A 83 -7.48 5.63 3.92
N PRO A 84 -7.25 4.40 4.40
CA PRO A 84 -7.98 3.22 3.96
C PRO A 84 -9.47 3.26 4.28
N HIS A 85 -10.25 2.89 3.27
CA HIS A 85 -11.69 2.82 3.34
C HIS A 85 -12.12 1.72 4.33
N PRO A 86 -13.13 1.96 5.20
CA PRO A 86 -13.54 1.00 6.23
C PRO A 86 -13.96 -0.34 5.64
N LEU A 87 -14.71 -0.33 4.52
CA LEU A 87 -15.13 -1.55 3.82
C LEU A 87 -13.94 -2.39 3.33
N THR A 88 -12.88 -1.75 2.81
CA THR A 88 -11.68 -2.44 2.34
C THR A 88 -10.95 -3.11 3.51
N ARG A 89 -10.89 -2.44 4.67
CA ARG A 89 -10.33 -3.01 5.91
C ARG A 89 -11.13 -4.20 6.44
N ASP A 90 -12.46 -4.11 6.43
CA ASP A 90 -13.32 -5.21 6.89
C ASP A 90 -13.12 -6.44 6.00
N ARG A 91 -13.13 -6.26 4.67
CA ARG A 91 -12.81 -7.32 3.70
C ARG A 91 -11.42 -7.91 3.91
N GLN A 92 -10.41 -7.08 4.21
CA GLN A 92 -9.06 -7.55 4.50
C GLN A 92 -9.04 -8.45 5.73
N HIS A 93 -9.73 -8.04 6.78
CA HIS A 93 -9.82 -8.78 8.03
C HIS A 93 -10.50 -10.13 7.82
N ASP A 94 -11.62 -10.17 7.09
CA ASP A 94 -12.37 -11.39 6.83
C ASP A 94 -11.54 -12.41 6.04
N VAL A 95 -10.85 -11.97 4.99
CA VAL A 95 -9.98 -12.84 4.17
C VAL A 95 -8.77 -13.33 4.98
N ALA A 96 -8.17 -12.46 5.81
CA ALA A 96 -7.05 -12.84 6.66
C ALA A 96 -7.48 -13.84 7.75
N ALA A 97 -8.66 -13.65 8.34
CA ALA A 97 -9.23 -14.57 9.33
C ALA A 97 -9.48 -15.95 8.72
N GLU A 98 -10.05 -16.01 7.52
CA GLU A 98 -10.28 -17.28 6.81
C GLU A 98 -8.96 -17.98 6.44
N LEU A 99 -7.96 -17.22 5.95
CA LEU A 99 -6.63 -17.79 5.70
C LEU A 99 -5.97 -18.33 6.96
N ALA A 100 -6.11 -17.63 8.09
CA ALA A 100 -5.59 -18.07 9.37
C ALA A 100 -6.31 -19.33 9.88
N ALA A 101 -7.63 -19.42 9.69
CA ALA A 101 -8.43 -20.60 10.05
C ALA A 101 -7.99 -21.85 9.27
N ARG A 102 -7.64 -21.70 8.00
CA ARG A 102 -7.09 -22.78 7.15
C ARG A 102 -5.67 -23.19 7.53
N GLY A 103 -5.01 -22.37 8.35
CA GLY A 103 -3.68 -22.60 8.89
C GLY A 103 -2.57 -22.46 7.85
N PRO A 104 -1.32 -22.21 8.28
CA PRO A 104 -0.18 -22.35 7.39
C PRO A 104 -0.14 -23.80 6.91
N ARG A 105 0.04 -23.99 5.60
CA ARG A 105 0.30 -25.32 5.03
C ARG A 105 1.51 -25.88 5.78
N ARG A 106 1.28 -26.75 6.78
CA ARG A 106 2.37 -27.45 7.46
C ARG A 106 2.98 -28.34 6.39
N ALA A 107 4.08 -27.89 5.80
CA ALA A 107 4.95 -28.74 5.02
C ALA A 107 5.37 -29.88 5.95
N GLY A 108 4.76 -31.04 5.75
CA GLY A 108 5.17 -32.30 6.38
C GLY A 108 6.34 -32.90 5.63
#